data_AF-A0AAV8ZLX1-F1
#
_entry.id   AF-A0AAV8ZLX1-F1
#
_cell.length_a   1.000
_cell.length_b   1.000
_cell.length_c   1.000
_cell.angle_alpha   90.00
_cell.angle_beta   90.00
_cell.angle_gamma   90.00
#
_symmetry.space_group_name_H-M   'P 1'
#
loop_
_entity.id
_entity.type
_entity.pdbx_description
1 polymer ?
#
loop_
_entity_poly.entity_id
_entity_poly.type
_entity_poly.pdbx_seq_one_letter_code
_entity_poly.pdbx_strand_id
1 'polypeptide(L)'
;MVLINLLLEFITLHKPNEELLLRVNESYLLKIFSTSVAQEQVKMLLNTLPYKHSINICYNLLKLLKNLDSLQFVVDYLLNNVTNDLLKNVQISLKMLSAFTQSEQEQLLCLIYKPINIIETLVMNTKLEKLSTVLNILKSEISHTECNENKLCIEKIDEVLRNYAEKSLDFRVITQPNPRLLKNPRMQINAVYRFIIFGYKW
;
A
#
# COMPACT_ATOMS: atom_id res chain seq x y z
N MET A 1 26.06 5.94 -10.44
CA MET A 1 26.23 7.41 -10.51
C MET A 1 26.54 7.93 -11.91
N VAL A 2 27.54 7.39 -12.62
CA VAL A 2 28.00 7.94 -13.93
C VAL A 2 26.96 7.86 -15.06
N LEU A 3 26.13 6.80 -15.10
CA LEU A 3 25.28 6.51 -16.26
C LEU A 3 24.12 7.50 -16.48
N ILE A 4 23.45 7.96 -15.43
CA ILE A 4 22.34 8.92 -15.59
C ILE A 4 22.86 10.32 -15.95
N ASN A 5 23.96 10.74 -15.33
CA ASN A 5 24.58 12.03 -15.61
C ASN A 5 25.08 12.10 -17.05
N LEU A 6 25.73 11.03 -17.54
CA LEU A 6 26.16 10.94 -18.93
C LEU A 6 24.97 11.01 -19.90
N LEU A 7 23.86 10.35 -19.58
CA LEU A 7 22.65 10.41 -20.40
C LEU A 7 22.05 11.83 -20.41
N LEU A 8 21.98 12.49 -19.25
CA LEU A 8 21.49 13.87 -19.13
C LEU A 8 22.38 14.85 -19.90
N GLU A 9 23.70 14.73 -19.79
CA GLU A 9 24.67 15.52 -20.56
C GLU A 9 24.50 15.28 -22.06
N PHE A 10 24.37 14.02 -22.48
CA PHE A 10 24.12 13.67 -23.88
C PHE A 10 22.83 14.31 -24.42
N ILE A 11 21.72 14.21 -23.67
CA ILE A 11 20.44 14.82 -24.04
C ILE A 11 20.59 16.34 -24.15
N THR A 12 21.30 16.96 -23.21
CA THR A 12 21.51 18.41 -23.17
C THR A 12 22.34 18.91 -24.36
N LEU A 13 23.42 18.20 -24.71
CA LEU A 13 24.34 18.56 -25.79
C LEU A 13 23.76 18.29 -27.18
N HIS A 14 23.12 17.14 -27.37
CA HIS A 14 22.72 16.67 -28.69
C HIS A 14 21.24 16.90 -29.02
N LYS A 15 20.40 17.24 -28.03
CA LYS A 15 18.95 17.46 -28.19
C LYS A 15 18.29 16.39 -29.09
N PRO A 16 18.36 15.11 -28.67
CA PRO A 16 17.90 13.99 -29.48
C PRO A 16 16.41 14.13 -29.83
N ASN A 17 16.00 13.52 -30.95
CA ASN A 17 14.61 13.46 -31.35
C ASN A 17 13.76 12.65 -30.34
N GLU A 18 12.44 12.81 -30.41
CA GLU A 18 11.53 12.11 -29.49
C GLU A 18 11.65 10.58 -29.58
N GLU A 19 11.87 10.02 -30.78
CA GLU A 19 12.03 8.58 -30.97
C GLU A 19 13.19 7.97 -30.15
N LEU A 20 14.31 8.69 -30.04
CA LEU A 20 15.43 8.27 -29.20
C LEU A 20 15.10 8.39 -27.72
N LEU A 21 14.40 9.45 -27.31
CA LEU A 21 13.96 9.62 -25.92
C LEU A 21 12.97 8.53 -25.49
N LEU A 22 12.11 8.05 -26.40
CA LEU A 22 11.19 6.96 -26.14
C LEU A 22 11.88 5.61 -25.83
N ARG A 23 13.18 5.47 -26.16
CA ARG A 23 13.96 4.27 -25.81
C ARG A 23 14.31 4.18 -24.33
N VAL A 24 14.25 5.29 -23.59
CA VAL A 24 14.38 5.28 -22.13
C VAL A 24 13.11 4.64 -21.58
N ASN A 25 13.24 3.50 -20.89
CA ASN A 25 12.09 2.72 -20.42
C ASN A 25 12.18 2.44 -18.91
N GLU A 26 11.13 1.83 -18.35
CA GLU A 26 11.05 1.46 -16.94
C GLU A 26 12.20 0.54 -16.50
N SER A 27 12.69 -0.34 -17.38
CA SER A 27 13.79 -1.25 -17.05
C SER A 27 15.10 -0.52 -16.78
N TYR A 28 15.34 0.58 -17.50
CA TYR A 28 16.50 1.46 -17.28
C TYR A 28 16.36 2.18 -15.93
N LEU A 29 15.20 2.78 -15.66
CA LEU A 29 14.97 3.48 -14.40
C LEU A 29 15.02 2.53 -13.19
N LEU A 30 14.52 1.29 -13.31
CA LEU A 30 14.64 0.28 -12.25
C LEU A 30 16.11 0.01 -11.86
N LYS A 31 17.00 -0.09 -12.86
CA LYS A 31 18.45 -0.24 -12.61
C LYS A 31 19.07 0.98 -11.94
N ILE A 32 18.50 2.16 -12.19
CA ILE A 32 18.94 3.40 -11.54
C ILE A 32 18.48 3.44 -10.09
N PHE A 33 17.22 3.09 -9.81
CA PHE A 33 16.71 3.00 -8.44
C PHE A 33 17.46 1.95 -7.61
N SER A 34 17.87 0.83 -8.21
CA SER A 34 18.65 -0.20 -7.49
C SER A 34 20.09 0.21 -7.18
N THR A 35 20.62 1.24 -7.83
CA THR A 35 22.01 1.70 -7.65
C THR A 35 22.15 2.89 -6.70
N SER A 36 21.11 3.19 -5.90
CA SER A 36 21.10 4.27 -4.90
C SER A 36 21.50 5.63 -5.51
N VAL A 37 20.80 6.01 -6.58
CA VAL A 37 21.03 7.28 -7.30
C VAL A 37 20.19 8.40 -6.70
N ALA A 38 20.69 9.64 -6.78
CA ALA A 38 19.98 10.82 -6.33
C ALA A 38 18.67 11.01 -7.11
N GLN A 39 17.55 11.04 -6.38
CA GLN A 39 16.18 11.24 -6.91
C GLN A 39 16.07 12.46 -7.83
N GLU A 40 16.87 13.50 -7.59
CA GLU A 40 16.88 14.71 -8.42
C GLU A 40 17.33 14.44 -9.86
N GLN A 41 18.31 13.55 -10.08
CA GLN A 41 18.75 13.20 -11.42
C GLN A 41 17.67 12.43 -12.18
N VAL A 42 16.95 11.55 -11.47
CA VAL A 42 15.81 10.82 -12.04
C VAL A 42 14.70 11.79 -12.42
N LYS A 43 14.42 12.78 -11.57
CA LYS A 43 13.43 13.83 -11.84
C LYS A 43 13.81 14.67 -13.06
N MET A 44 15.07 15.10 -13.16
CA MET A 44 15.58 15.81 -14.33
C MET A 44 15.40 14.98 -15.60
N LEU A 45 15.73 13.68 -15.56
CA LEU A 45 15.55 12.80 -16.70
C LEU A 45 14.07 12.68 -17.09
N LEU A 46 13.18 12.42 -16.13
CA LEU A 46 11.74 12.33 -16.38
C LEU A 46 11.18 13.61 -17.01
N ASN A 47 11.63 14.79 -16.56
CA ASN A 47 11.24 16.08 -17.11
C ASN A 47 11.75 16.32 -18.55
N THR A 48 12.82 15.66 -18.97
CA THR A 48 13.34 15.74 -20.35
C THR A 48 12.62 14.80 -21.33
N LEU A 49 11.94 13.78 -20.83
CA LEU A 49 11.22 12.82 -21.67
C LEU A 49 9.89 13.40 -22.17
N PRO A 50 9.35 12.90 -23.29
CA PRO A 50 8.00 13.24 -23.72
C PRO A 50 6.99 13.00 -22.58
N TYR A 51 6.14 13.98 -22.32
CA TYR A 51 5.24 13.98 -21.15
C TYR A 51 4.46 12.68 -20.99
N LYS A 52 3.73 12.24 -22.03
CA LYS A 52 2.95 10.98 -21.99
C LYS A 52 3.81 9.76 -21.67
N HIS A 53 5.03 9.73 -22.18
CA HIS A 53 5.98 8.65 -21.96
C HIS A 53 6.46 8.61 -20.51
N SER A 54 6.86 9.77 -19.95
CA SER A 54 7.28 9.87 -18.55
C SER A 54 6.19 9.40 -17.57
N ILE A 55 4.93 9.79 -17.81
CA ILE A 55 3.79 9.41 -16.99
C ILE A 55 3.52 7.91 -17.08
N ASN A 56 3.54 7.34 -18.30
CA ASN A 56 3.36 5.90 -18.51
C ASN A 56 4.44 5.08 -17.80
N ILE A 57 5.71 5.50 -17.91
CA ILE A 57 6.82 4.85 -17.19
C ILE A 57 6.58 4.90 -15.68
N CYS A 58 6.19 6.04 -15.13
CA CYS A 58 5.94 6.18 -13.69
C CYS A 58 4.82 5.25 -13.22
N TYR A 59 3.71 5.12 -13.96
CA TYR A 59 2.66 4.16 -13.63
C TYR A 59 3.13 2.70 -13.67
N ASN A 60 4.03 2.36 -14.60
CA ASN A 60 4.63 1.02 -14.65
C ASN A 60 5.59 0.80 -13.48
N LEU A 61 6.39 1.81 -13.12
CA LEU A 61 7.30 1.74 -11.99
C LEU A 61 6.59 1.51 -10.65
N LEU A 62 5.39 2.08 -10.45
CA LEU A 62 4.58 1.79 -9.25
C LEU A 62 4.29 0.30 -9.04
N LYS A 63 4.25 -0.49 -10.12
CA LYS A 63 4.00 -1.94 -10.05
C LYS A 63 5.27 -2.76 -9.84
N LEU A 64 6.43 -2.18 -10.15
CA LEU A 64 7.70 -2.89 -10.23
C LEU A 64 8.64 -2.57 -9.05
N LEU A 65 8.56 -1.35 -8.52
CA LEU A 65 9.35 -0.92 -7.38
C LEU A 65 8.86 -1.57 -6.08
N LYS A 66 9.81 -1.98 -5.25
CA LYS A 66 9.55 -2.56 -3.92
C LYS A 66 10.06 -1.69 -2.77
N ASN A 67 10.98 -0.78 -3.06
CA ASN A 67 11.53 0.15 -2.08
C ASN A 67 10.56 1.31 -1.87
N LEU A 68 10.25 1.59 -0.60
CA LEU A 68 9.26 2.59 -0.21
C LEU A 68 9.67 4.01 -0.64
N ASP A 69 10.94 4.38 -0.49
CA ASP A 69 11.44 5.73 -0.86
C ASP A 69 11.32 5.98 -2.38
N SER A 70 11.61 4.96 -3.18
CA SER A 70 11.49 5.02 -4.63
C SER A 70 10.03 5.12 -5.06
N LEU A 71 9.13 4.38 -4.40
CA LEU A 71 7.69 4.48 -4.64
C LEU A 71 7.16 5.87 -4.26
N GLN A 72 7.58 6.41 -3.12
CA GLN A 72 7.20 7.74 -2.65
C GLN A 72 7.61 8.80 -3.68
N PHE A 73 8.85 8.75 -4.16
CA PHE A 73 9.33 9.63 -5.23
C PHE A 73 8.46 9.55 -6.49
N VAL A 74 8.14 8.34 -6.97
CA VAL A 74 7.32 8.16 -8.19
C VAL A 74 5.89 8.68 -7.98
N VAL A 75 5.29 8.44 -6.82
CA VAL A 75 3.95 8.96 -6.49
C VAL A 75 3.96 10.48 -6.42
N ASP A 76 4.95 11.08 -5.77
CA ASP A 76 5.07 12.55 -5.67
C ASP A 76 5.31 13.18 -7.04
N TYR A 77 6.11 12.54 -7.91
CA TYR A 77 6.27 12.97 -9.30
C TYR A 77 4.93 12.94 -10.05
N LEU A 78 4.17 11.84 -9.92
CA LEU A 78 2.88 11.70 -10.59
C LEU A 78 1.83 12.69 -10.06
N LEU A 79 1.75 12.91 -8.74
CA LEU A 79 0.80 13.86 -8.13
C LEU A 79 1.06 15.31 -8.55
N ASN A 80 2.32 15.67 -8.80
CA ASN A 80 2.67 17.00 -9.28
C ASN A 80 2.32 17.23 -10.76
N ASN A 81 2.14 16.16 -11.54
CA ASN A 81 1.89 16.24 -12.97
C ASN A 81 0.46 15.82 -13.36
N VAL A 82 -0.22 15.01 -12.54
CA VAL A 82 -1.50 14.40 -12.87
C VAL A 82 -2.46 14.52 -11.68
N THR A 83 -3.68 15.00 -11.94
CA THR A 83 -4.78 14.95 -10.99
C THR A 83 -5.43 13.57 -11.02
N ASN A 84 -5.09 12.71 -10.05
CA ASN A 84 -5.69 11.39 -9.90
C ASN A 84 -5.91 11.06 -8.42
N ASP A 85 -7.16 10.90 -8.01
CA ASP A 85 -7.52 10.58 -6.62
C ASP A 85 -6.99 9.20 -6.17
N LEU A 86 -6.79 8.24 -7.09
CA LEU A 86 -6.16 6.96 -6.76
C LEU A 86 -4.71 7.14 -6.30
N LEU A 87 -3.99 8.12 -6.84
CA LEU A 87 -2.61 8.39 -6.42
C LEU A 87 -2.54 8.97 -5.00
N LYS A 88 -3.56 9.71 -4.57
CA LYS A 88 -3.67 10.18 -3.18
C LYS A 88 -3.84 9.00 -2.22
N ASN A 89 -4.63 7.99 -2.60
CA ASN A 89 -4.73 6.76 -1.80
C ASN A 89 -3.39 6.01 -1.74
N VAL A 90 -2.64 5.96 -2.85
CA VAL A 90 -1.30 5.36 -2.83
C VAL A 90 -0.38 6.15 -1.90
N GLN A 91 -0.38 7.48 -1.96
CA GLN A 91 0.42 8.32 -1.05
C GLN A 91 0.09 8.07 0.43
N ILE A 92 -1.21 7.97 0.76
CA ILE A 92 -1.67 7.61 2.10
C ILE A 92 -1.15 6.22 2.49
N SER A 93 -1.30 5.21 1.63
CA SER A 93 -0.80 3.86 1.89
C SER A 93 0.71 3.85 2.13
N LEU A 94 1.50 4.58 1.35
CA LEU A 94 2.97 4.65 1.55
C LEU A 94 3.33 5.28 2.90
N LYS A 95 2.61 6.33 3.34
CA LYS A 95 2.74 6.90 4.69
C LYS A 95 2.36 5.89 5.77
N MET A 96 1.35 5.07 5.56
CA MET A 96 1.00 4.01 6.52
C MET A 96 2.12 2.96 6.59
N LEU A 97 2.66 2.55 5.43
CA LEU A 97 3.73 1.55 5.32
C LEU A 97 5.04 1.99 6.00
N SER A 98 5.29 3.29 6.17
CA SER A 98 6.47 3.77 6.91
C SER A 98 6.47 3.38 8.39
N ALA A 99 5.33 2.99 8.97
CA ALA A 99 5.23 2.47 10.33
C ALA A 99 5.68 1.00 10.48
N PHE A 100 5.97 0.33 9.37
CA PHE A 100 6.23 -1.12 9.30
C PHE A 100 7.69 -1.44 9.03
N THR A 101 8.10 -2.63 9.43
CA THR A 101 9.42 -3.17 9.06
C THR A 101 9.47 -3.51 7.57
N GLN A 102 10.67 -3.60 6.97
CA GLN A 102 10.83 -3.94 5.55
C GLN A 102 10.09 -5.23 5.15
N SER A 103 10.13 -6.26 6.00
CA SER A 103 9.43 -7.53 5.74
C SER A 103 7.90 -7.38 5.75
N GLU A 104 7.36 -6.59 6.66
CA GLU A 104 5.92 -6.31 6.72
C GLU A 104 5.47 -5.41 5.56
N GLN A 105 6.31 -4.46 5.15
CA GLN A 105 6.05 -3.61 3.98
C GLN A 105 5.88 -4.46 2.72
N GLU A 106 6.74 -5.45 2.50
CA GLU A 106 6.65 -6.35 1.34
C GLU A 106 5.32 -7.13 1.29
N GLN A 107 4.80 -7.52 2.45
CA GLN A 107 3.51 -8.24 2.55
C GLN A 107 2.32 -7.33 2.25
N LEU A 108 2.39 -6.07 2.68
CA LEU A 108 1.30 -5.10 2.57
C LEU A 108 1.36 -4.28 1.27
N LEU A 109 2.46 -4.37 0.50
CA LEU A 109 2.67 -3.58 -0.72
C LEU A 109 1.60 -3.83 -1.79
N CYS A 110 1.00 -5.03 -1.83
CA CYS A 110 -0.10 -5.33 -2.75
C CYS A 110 -1.38 -4.51 -2.45
N LEU A 111 -1.48 -3.92 -1.25
CA LEU A 111 -2.62 -3.14 -0.79
C LEU A 111 -2.45 -1.64 -1.02
N ILE A 112 -1.37 -1.17 -1.67
CA ILE A 112 -1.07 0.26 -1.79
C ILE A 112 -2.20 1.08 -2.43
N TYR A 113 -3.02 0.49 -3.29
CA TYR A 113 -4.16 1.17 -3.93
C TYR A 113 -5.41 1.24 -3.04
N LYS A 114 -5.45 0.49 -1.93
CA LYS A 114 -6.58 0.36 -1.02
C LYS A 114 -6.12 0.53 0.44
N PRO A 115 -5.87 1.76 0.90
CA PRO A 115 -5.36 2.00 2.26
C PRO A 115 -6.27 1.46 3.36
N ILE A 116 -7.59 1.42 3.14
CA ILE A 116 -8.54 0.83 4.11
C ILE A 116 -8.26 -0.66 4.37
N ASN A 117 -7.82 -1.41 3.37
CA ASN A 117 -7.49 -2.83 3.52
C ASN A 117 -6.26 -3.04 4.40
N ILE A 118 -5.34 -2.07 4.45
CA ILE A 118 -4.20 -2.11 5.38
C ILE A 118 -4.71 -2.01 6.81
N ILE A 119 -5.64 -1.09 7.09
CA ILE A 119 -6.27 -0.95 8.42
C ILE A 119 -7.00 -2.23 8.79
N GLU A 120 -7.84 -2.75 7.90
CA GLU A 120 -8.58 -4.00 8.11
C GLU A 120 -7.65 -5.18 8.42
N THR A 121 -6.52 -5.29 7.70
CA THR A 121 -5.50 -6.32 7.96
C THR A 121 -4.92 -6.21 9.37
N LEU A 122 -4.72 -4.99 9.89
CA LEU A 122 -4.22 -4.80 11.27
C LEU A 122 -5.27 -5.20 12.31
N VAL A 123 -6.53 -4.81 12.08
CA VAL A 123 -7.65 -5.15 12.97
C VAL A 123 -7.86 -6.65 13.02
N MET A 124 -7.94 -7.31 11.85
CA MET A 124 -8.15 -8.76 11.74
C MET A 124 -7.04 -9.57 12.40
N ASN A 125 -5.80 -9.11 12.33
CA ASN A 125 -4.66 -9.77 12.96
C ASN A 125 -4.38 -9.27 14.40
N THR A 126 -5.29 -8.49 15.00
CA THR A 126 -5.15 -7.93 16.36
C THR A 126 -3.85 -7.14 16.60
N LYS A 127 -3.28 -6.54 15.54
CA LYS A 127 -2.06 -5.71 15.61
C LYS A 127 -2.37 -4.28 16.10
N LEU A 128 -2.98 -4.14 17.27
CA LEU A 128 -3.54 -2.88 17.78
C LEU A 128 -2.48 -1.78 18.03
N GLU A 129 -1.28 -2.15 18.47
CA GLU A 129 -0.18 -1.18 18.67
C GLU A 129 0.26 -0.53 17.34
N LYS A 130 0.41 -1.36 16.30
CA LYS A 130 0.72 -0.88 14.94
C LYS A 130 -0.43 -0.06 14.37
N LEU A 131 -1.67 -0.50 14.59
CA LEU A 131 -2.86 0.25 14.20
C LEU A 131 -2.87 1.65 14.84
N SER A 132 -2.58 1.76 16.15
CA SER A 132 -2.48 3.06 16.82
C SER A 132 -1.41 3.95 16.17
N THR A 133 -0.24 3.40 15.87
CA THR A 133 0.84 4.12 15.18
C THR A 133 0.39 4.64 13.81
N VAL A 134 -0.26 3.79 13.02
CA VAL A 134 -0.80 4.14 11.71
C VAL A 134 -1.86 5.23 11.81
N LEU A 135 -2.82 5.13 12.74
CA LEU A 135 -3.86 6.14 12.94
C LEU A 135 -3.28 7.50 13.36
N ASN A 136 -2.21 7.50 14.16
CA ASN A 136 -1.52 8.73 14.55
C ASN A 136 -0.86 9.42 13.35
N ILE A 137 -0.23 8.66 12.44
CA ILE A 137 0.33 9.19 11.18
C ILE A 137 -0.79 9.81 10.33
N LEU A 138 -1.91 9.09 10.21
CA LEU A 138 -3.03 9.50 9.37
C LEU A 138 -3.81 10.70 9.90
N LYS A 139 -3.79 10.95 11.22
CA LYS A 139 -4.61 11.99 11.87
C LYS A 139 -4.54 13.34 11.14
N SER A 140 -3.34 13.79 10.78
CA SER A 140 -3.16 15.07 10.08
C SER A 140 -3.69 15.09 8.64
N GLU A 141 -3.80 13.94 7.99
CA GLU A 141 -4.18 13.78 6.59
C GLU A 141 -5.70 13.59 6.42
N ILE A 142 -6.35 12.89 7.37
CA ILE A 142 -7.76 12.50 7.24
C ILE A 142 -8.72 13.39 8.04
N SER A 143 -8.24 14.22 8.98
CA SER A 143 -9.10 15.06 9.81
C SER A 143 -9.88 16.15 9.07
N HIS A 144 -9.50 16.49 7.84
CA HIS A 144 -10.16 17.53 7.04
C HIS A 144 -10.62 17.03 5.67
N THR A 145 -10.60 15.71 5.45
CA THR A 145 -10.94 15.13 4.15
C THR A 145 -12.42 14.75 4.10
N GLU A 146 -13.16 15.33 3.16
CA GLU A 146 -14.55 14.94 2.88
C GLU A 146 -14.63 13.45 2.53
N CYS A 147 -15.58 12.73 3.15
CA CYS A 147 -15.72 11.31 2.90
C CYS A 147 -16.33 11.06 1.51
N ASN A 148 -15.64 10.24 0.71
CA ASN A 148 -16.07 9.79 -0.62
C ASN A 148 -15.76 8.28 -0.73
N GLU A 149 -16.57 7.53 -1.50
CA GLU A 149 -16.35 6.12 -1.83
C GLU A 149 -14.91 5.79 -2.23
N ASN A 150 -14.24 6.70 -2.93
CA ASN A 150 -12.89 6.47 -3.43
C ASN A 150 -11.76 6.97 -2.52
N LYS A 151 -12.06 7.64 -1.40
CA LYS A 151 -11.05 8.21 -0.49
C LYS A 151 -11.12 7.57 0.89
N LEU A 152 -9.97 7.51 1.58
CA LEU A 152 -9.93 7.18 2.99
C LEU A 152 -10.43 8.39 3.80
N CYS A 153 -11.37 8.16 4.71
CA CYS A 153 -11.96 9.16 5.58
C CYS A 153 -12.11 8.57 6.99
N ILE A 154 -12.32 9.40 8.00
CA ILE A 154 -12.44 8.94 9.40
C ILE A 154 -13.64 8.01 9.57
N GLU A 155 -14.76 8.32 8.91
CA GLU A 155 -16.02 7.58 9.00
C GLU A 155 -15.85 6.12 8.54
N LYS A 156 -15.09 5.89 7.46
CA LYS A 156 -14.78 4.54 6.98
C LYS A 156 -13.90 3.75 7.94
N ILE A 157 -12.95 4.43 8.59
CA ILE A 157 -12.11 3.79 9.60
C ILE A 157 -12.97 3.40 10.79
N ASP A 158 -13.83 4.30 11.27
CA ASP A 158 -14.76 4.05 12.37
C ASP A 158 -15.71 2.88 12.05
N GLU A 159 -16.25 2.85 10.83
CA GLU A 159 -17.10 1.75 10.36
C GLU A 159 -16.38 0.40 10.41
N VAL A 160 -15.14 0.32 9.92
CA VAL A 160 -14.33 -0.92 10.01
C VAL A 160 -14.12 -1.31 11.48
N LEU A 161 -13.72 -0.38 12.33
CA LEU A 161 -13.49 -0.67 13.76
C LEU A 161 -14.76 -1.14 14.45
N ARG A 162 -15.89 -0.50 14.19
CA ARG A 162 -17.20 -0.88 14.75
C ARG A 162 -17.64 -2.26 14.29
N ASN A 163 -17.52 -2.55 13.00
CA ASN A 163 -17.87 -3.85 12.43
C ASN A 163 -17.07 -5.00 13.06
N TYR A 164 -15.77 -4.80 13.30
CA TYR A 164 -14.95 -5.82 13.97
C TYR A 164 -15.20 -5.90 15.48
N ALA A 165 -15.52 -4.78 16.13
CA ALA A 165 -15.92 -4.76 17.54
C ALA A 165 -17.24 -5.52 17.77
N GLU A 166 -18.26 -5.29 16.93
CA GLU A 166 -19.53 -6.01 16.97
C GLU A 166 -19.34 -7.52 16.81
N LYS A 167 -18.58 -7.93 15.79
CA LYS A 167 -18.23 -9.35 15.60
C LYS A 167 -17.48 -9.97 16.78
N SER A 168 -16.67 -9.18 17.48
CA SER A 168 -15.93 -9.65 18.66
C SER A 168 -16.79 -9.71 19.93
N LEU A 169 -17.97 -9.10 19.94
CA LEU A 169 -18.92 -9.17 21.07
C LEU A 169 -19.94 -10.30 20.91
N ASP A 170 -20.10 -10.86 19.71
CA ASP A 170 -21.00 -11.98 19.43
C ASP A 170 -20.53 -13.34 20.02
N PHE A 171 -19.40 -13.36 20.74
CA PHE A 171 -18.98 -14.55 21.51
C PHE A 171 -19.87 -14.75 22.73
N ARG A 172 -20.95 -15.54 22.56
CA ARG A 172 -21.60 -16.19 23.70
C ARG A 172 -20.64 -17.20 24.32
N VAL A 173 -19.96 -16.81 25.38
CA VAL A 173 -19.27 -17.75 26.27
C VAL A 173 -20.34 -18.67 26.86
N ILE A 174 -20.35 -19.94 26.45
CA ILE A 174 -21.15 -20.97 27.12
C ILE A 174 -20.50 -21.21 28.48
N THR A 175 -20.92 -20.45 29.50
CA THR A 175 -20.38 -20.51 30.86
C THR A 175 -20.81 -21.79 31.61
N GLN A 176 -21.70 -22.59 31.04
CA GLN A 176 -22.09 -23.89 31.57
C GLN A 176 -21.98 -24.97 30.48
N PRO A 177 -20.93 -25.81 30.48
CA PRO A 177 -20.98 -27.04 29.71
C PRO A 177 -22.12 -27.86 30.29
N ASN A 178 -23.20 -28.00 29.52
CA ASN A 178 -24.32 -28.85 29.93
C ASN A 178 -23.75 -30.27 30.15
N PRO A 179 -23.75 -30.81 31.39
CA PRO A 179 -23.02 -32.03 31.71
C PRO A 179 -23.55 -33.28 30.99
N ARG A 180 -24.67 -33.14 30.27
CA ARG A 180 -25.26 -34.17 29.41
C ARG A 180 -24.59 -34.28 28.04
N LEU A 181 -23.85 -33.26 27.57
CA LEU A 181 -23.13 -33.29 26.29
C LEU A 181 -21.78 -34.03 26.39
N LEU A 182 -21.26 -34.25 27.60
CA LEU A 182 -20.00 -34.97 27.84
C LEU A 182 -20.17 -36.49 27.91
N LYS A 183 -21.41 -37.01 27.90
CA LYS A 183 -21.68 -38.45 28.08
C LYS A 183 -21.82 -39.25 26.78
N ASN A 184 -21.75 -38.62 25.60
CA ASN A 184 -21.83 -39.32 24.31
C ASN A 184 -20.59 -39.08 23.46
N PRO A 185 -19.71 -40.10 23.25
CA PRO A 185 -18.51 -39.99 22.43
C PRO A 185 -18.77 -39.59 20.97
N ARG A 186 -20.01 -39.75 20.48
CA ARG A 186 -20.40 -39.41 19.10
C ARG A 186 -20.66 -37.92 18.86
N MET A 187 -20.85 -37.10 19.90
CA MET A 187 -21.08 -35.65 19.74
C MET A 187 -19.83 -34.79 19.96
N GLN A 188 -18.76 -35.34 20.54
CA GLN A 188 -17.50 -34.59 20.72
C GLN A 188 -16.82 -34.27 19.39
N ILE A 189 -17.00 -35.13 18.38
CA ILE A 189 -16.43 -34.94 17.05
C ILE A 189 -17.06 -33.68 16.40
N ASN A 190 -18.40 -33.57 16.36
CA ASN A 190 -19.03 -32.42 15.68
C ASN A 190 -18.83 -31.07 16.39
N ALA A 191 -18.59 -31.05 17.71
CA ALA A 191 -18.33 -29.81 18.44
C ALA A 191 -16.89 -29.31 18.24
N VAL A 192 -15.90 -30.21 18.23
CA VAL A 192 -14.49 -29.83 18.02
C VAL A 192 -14.21 -29.47 16.55
N TYR A 193 -14.84 -30.17 15.59
CA TYR A 193 -14.66 -29.85 14.17
C TYR A 193 -15.31 -28.52 13.73
N ARG A 194 -16.26 -27.95 14.49
CA ARG A 194 -16.75 -26.59 14.21
C ARG A 194 -15.85 -25.47 14.74
N PHE A 195 -14.94 -25.77 15.68
CA PHE A 195 -13.98 -24.80 16.19
C PHE A 195 -12.67 -24.75 15.38
N ILE A 196 -12.37 -25.78 14.58
CA ILE A 196 -11.14 -25.83 13.76
C ILE A 196 -11.38 -25.31 12.33
N ILE A 197 -12.63 -25.19 11.86
CA ILE A 197 -12.92 -24.66 10.51
C ILE A 197 -13.25 -23.16 10.59
N PHE A 198 -12.25 -22.34 10.91
CA PHE A 198 -12.15 -20.97 10.39
C PHE A 198 -10.72 -20.72 9.91
N GLY A 199 -10.26 -21.63 9.04
CA GLY A 199 -9.35 -21.30 7.96
C GLY A 199 -10.13 -21.42 6.65
N TYR A 200 -10.17 -20.34 5.88
CA TYR A 200 -10.82 -20.19 4.57
C TYR A 200 -12.36 -20.07 4.54
N LYS A 201 -12.86 -18.86 4.28
CA LYS A 201 -13.54 -18.55 3.01
C LYS A 201 -13.90 -17.04 2.87
N TRP A 202 -13.34 -16.48 1.79
CA TRP A 202 -13.58 -15.22 1.08
C TRP A 202 -13.25 -13.91 1.79
#